data_AF-A0A418WV04-F1
#
_entry.id   AF-A0A418WV04-F1
#
_cell.length_a   1.000
_cell.length_b   1.000
_cell.length_c   1.000
_cell.angle_alpha   90.00
_cell.angle_beta   90.00
_cell.angle_gamma   90.00
#
_symmetry.space_group_name_H-M   'P 1'
#
loop_
_entity.id
_entity.type
_entity.pdbx_description
1 polymer ?
#
loop_
_entity_poly.entity_id
_entity_poly.type
_entity_poly.pdbx_seq_one_letter_code
_entity_poly.pdbx_strand_id
1 'polypeptide(L)'
;MKWFFLALLVLFGAALNLIILGNSPIHIPALIAVDVALVGLALIWHASYFEEMVIDSNGKELGTALLFFSAGVFIAMLGTSAVSSASCDTFLSSRSYRSNHVARFVESLGYCREPGYIVVCIGCGVAFVGTRWVFRITRRQA
;
A
#
# COMPACT_ATOMS: atom_id res chain seq x y z
N MET A 1 23.02 15.03 2.06
CA MET A 1 22.04 14.22 1.32
C MET A 1 20.85 13.75 2.18
N LYS A 2 21.00 13.54 3.50
CA LYS A 2 19.92 13.08 4.39
C LYS A 2 18.59 13.85 4.27
N TRP A 3 18.62 15.18 4.25
CA TRP A 3 17.42 16.02 4.16
C TRP A 3 16.73 16.03 2.79
N PHE A 4 17.46 15.69 1.73
CA PHE A 4 16.91 15.64 0.37
C PHE A 4 15.87 14.53 0.23
N PHE A 5 16.10 13.38 0.85
CA PHE A 5 15.13 12.28 0.89
C PHE A 5 13.81 12.71 1.55
N LEU A 6 13.89 13.44 2.67
CA LEU A 6 12.71 13.90 3.39
C LEU A 6 11.91 14.92 2.56
N ALA A 7 12.58 15.84 1.88
CA ALA A 7 11.93 16.77 0.95
C ALA A 7 11.24 16.04 -0.21
N LEU A 8 11.88 15.00 -0.76
CA LEU A 8 11.33 14.20 -1.85
C LEU A 8 10.13 13.36 -1.39
N LEU A 9 10.17 12.84 -0.16
CA LEU A 9 9.08 12.08 0.46
C LEU A 9 7.85 12.96 0.69
N VAL A 10 8.03 14.19 1.20
CA VAL A 10 6.94 15.16 1.35
C VAL A 10 6.35 15.55 -0.01
N LEU A 11 7.20 15.80 -1.01
CA LEU A 11 6.76 16.16 -2.36
C LEU A 11 5.98 15.01 -3.02
N PHE A 12 6.45 13.77 -2.85
CA PHE A 12 5.77 12.58 -3.33
C PHE A 12 4.42 12.36 -2.65
N GLY A 13 4.35 12.52 -1.33
CA GLY A 13 3.11 12.44 -0.58
C GLY A 13 2.08 13.49 -1.00
N ALA A 14 2.52 14.75 -1.13
CA ALA A 14 1.67 15.83 -1.62
C ALA A 14 1.15 15.54 -3.04
N ALA A 15 2.02 15.09 -3.95
CA ALA A 15 1.63 14.75 -5.31
C ALA A 15 0.62 13.60 -5.38
N LEU A 16 0.85 12.51 -4.63
CA LEU A 16 -0.07 11.38 -4.57
C LEU A 16 -1.41 11.76 -3.97
N ASN A 17 -1.42 12.50 -2.86
CA ASN A 17 -2.65 12.93 -2.23
C ASN A 17 -3.45 13.85 -3.16
N LEU A 18 -2.79 14.77 -3.90
CA LEU A 18 -3.44 15.60 -4.91
C LEU A 18 -4.05 14.77 -6.06
N ILE A 19 -3.35 13.75 -6.54
CA ILE A 19 -3.88 12.85 -7.59
C ILE A 19 -5.11 12.06 -7.08
N ILE A 20 -5.04 11.55 -5.85
CA ILE A 20 -6.12 10.76 -5.25
C ILE A 20 -7.36 11.62 -5.00
N LEU A 21 -7.19 12.82 -4.43
CA LEU A 21 -8.26 13.80 -4.22
C LEU A 21 -8.84 14.31 -5.55
N GLY A 22 -8.01 14.47 -6.57
CA GLY A 22 -8.44 14.91 -7.91
C GLY A 22 -9.32 13.90 -8.64
N ASN A 23 -9.18 12.60 -8.35
CA ASN A 23 -9.94 11.54 -9.03
C ASN A 23 -11.29 11.22 -8.37
N SER A 24 -11.41 11.25 -7.03
CA SER A 24 -12.70 11.19 -6.31
C SER A 24 -12.49 11.28 -4.79
N PRO A 25 -13.34 12.01 -4.04
CA PRO A 25 -13.27 12.09 -2.57
C PRO A 25 -13.61 10.76 -1.86
N ILE A 26 -14.09 9.74 -2.58
CA ILE A 26 -14.42 8.42 -2.01
C ILE A 26 -13.15 7.61 -1.66
N HIS A 27 -11.96 8.05 -2.10
CA HIS A 27 -10.69 7.36 -1.87
C HIS A 27 -9.98 7.72 -0.55
N ILE A 28 -10.73 8.11 0.50
CA ILE A 28 -10.18 8.37 1.85
C ILE A 28 -9.27 7.22 2.37
N PRO A 29 -9.60 5.92 2.18
CA PRO A 29 -8.73 4.84 2.64
C PRO A 29 -7.38 4.78 1.90
N ALA A 30 -7.34 5.24 0.63
CA ALA A 30 -6.10 5.29 -0.14
C ALA A 30 -5.19 6.39 0.38
N LEU A 31 -5.79 7.53 0.75
CA LEU A 31 -5.09 8.66 1.32
C LEU A 31 -4.43 8.27 2.66
N ILE A 32 -5.20 7.60 3.53
CA ILE A 32 -4.68 7.06 4.79
C ILE A 32 -3.56 6.05 4.54
N ALA A 33 -3.71 5.15 3.56
CA ALA A 33 -2.67 4.18 3.22
C ALA A 33 -1.36 4.87 2.76
N VAL A 34 -1.46 5.90 1.93
CA VAL A 34 -0.30 6.69 1.47
C VAL A 34 0.36 7.38 2.65
N ASP A 35 -0.40 8.06 3.50
CA ASP A 35 0.15 8.76 4.67
C ASP A 35 0.85 7.79 5.63
N VAL A 36 0.27 6.61 5.88
CA VAL A 36 0.89 5.57 6.70
C VAL A 36 2.19 5.04 6.07
N ALA A 37 2.26 4.90 4.75
CA ALA A 37 3.50 4.53 4.06
C ALA A 37 4.57 5.61 4.18
N LEU A 38 4.20 6.90 4.07
CA LEU A 38 5.11 8.03 4.25
C LEU A 38 5.68 8.06 5.66
N VAL A 39 4.85 7.83 6.68
CA VAL A 39 5.30 7.70 8.07
C VAL A 39 6.26 6.51 8.22
N GLY A 40 5.94 5.36 7.63
CA GLY A 40 6.82 4.19 7.64
C GLY A 40 8.20 4.47 7.01
N LEU A 41 8.23 5.14 5.86
CA LEU A 41 9.46 5.55 5.19
C LEU A 41 10.24 6.60 5.99
N ALA A 42 9.56 7.55 6.64
CA ALA A 42 10.19 8.54 7.49
C ALA A 42 10.85 7.91 8.72
N LEU A 43 10.22 6.90 9.32
CA LEU A 43 10.79 6.12 10.43
C LEU A 43 12.02 5.32 9.99
N ILE A 44 11.96 4.64 8.84
CA ILE A 44 13.11 3.93 8.26
C ILE A 44 14.25 4.91 7.97
N TRP A 45 13.94 6.07 7.38
CA TRP A 45 14.92 7.11 7.11
C TRP A 45 15.58 7.60 8.39
N HIS A 46 14.79 7.96 9.41
CA HIS A 46 15.31 8.43 10.69
C HIS A 46 16.23 7.39 11.33
N ALA A 47 15.76 6.15 11.43
CA ALA A 47 16.51 5.04 11.98
C ALA A 47 17.75 4.66 11.14
N SER A 48 17.79 4.99 9.85
CA SER A 48 18.96 4.73 9.00
C SER A 48 20.08 5.77 9.16
N TYR A 49 19.73 7.03 9.44
CA TYR A 49 20.69 8.14 9.46
C TYR A 49 21.05 8.66 10.85
N PHE A 50 20.25 8.35 11.88
CA PHE A 50 20.42 8.91 13.22
C PHE A 50 20.55 7.84 14.32
N GLU A 51 20.08 6.61 14.11
CA GLU A 51 20.35 5.50 15.03
C GLU A 51 21.72 4.88 14.69
N GLU A 52 22.77 5.33 15.39
CA GLU A 52 24.15 4.84 15.21
C GLU A 52 24.41 3.48 15.88
N MET A 53 23.47 2.93 16.66
CA MET A 53 23.70 1.71 17.42
C MET A 53 22.64 0.63 17.16
N VAL A 54 23.13 -0.59 16.92
CA VAL A 54 22.41 -1.87 16.68
C VAL A 54 21.39 -2.21 17.78
N ILE A 55 21.33 -1.46 18.88
CA ILE A 55 20.52 -1.74 20.06
C ILE A 55 19.06 -1.26 19.90
N ASP A 56 18.77 -0.35 18.97
CA ASP A 56 17.41 0.21 18.80
C ASP A 56 16.85 0.07 17.37
N SER A 57 16.99 -1.12 16.75
CA SER A 57 16.46 -1.42 15.40
C SER A 57 14.93 -1.28 15.23
N ASN A 58 14.24 -0.88 16.29
CA ASN A 58 12.79 -0.78 16.39
C ASN A 58 12.21 0.22 15.37
N GLY A 59 12.92 1.32 15.06
CA GLY A 59 12.44 2.30 14.08
C GLY A 59 12.34 1.73 12.66
N LYS A 60 13.31 0.90 12.25
CA LYS A 60 13.28 0.20 10.95
C LYS A 60 12.23 -0.90 10.92
N GLU A 61 12.10 -1.67 12.00
CA GLU A 61 11.09 -2.74 12.12
C GLU A 61 9.66 -2.17 12.11
N LEU A 62 9.43 -1.07 12.85
CA LEU A 62 8.13 -0.40 12.88
C LEU A 62 7.80 0.22 11.52
N GLY A 63 8.76 0.88 10.88
CA GLY A 63 8.54 1.48 9.57
C GLY A 63 8.27 0.44 8.48
N THR A 64 8.94 -0.72 8.51
CA THR A 64 8.63 -1.84 7.60
C THR A 64 7.28 -2.46 7.88
N ALA A 65 6.87 -2.60 9.14
CA ALA A 65 5.53 -3.08 9.49
C ALA A 65 4.41 -2.14 8.98
N LEU A 66 4.60 -0.83 9.09
CA LEU A 66 3.68 0.18 8.55
C LEU A 66 3.60 0.13 7.02
N LEU A 67 4.72 -0.14 6.34
CA LEU A 67 4.74 -0.35 4.89
C LEU A 67 3.94 -1.60 4.47
N PHE A 68 4.09 -2.73 5.18
CA PHE A 68 3.28 -3.92 4.92
C PHE A 68 1.79 -3.66 5.14
N PHE A 69 1.45 -2.92 6.19
CA PHE A 69 0.06 -2.52 6.42
C PHE A 69 -0.50 -1.67 5.27
N SER A 70 0.22 -0.62 4.88
CA SER A 70 -0.17 0.26 3.78
C SER A 70 -0.32 -0.50 2.45
N ALA A 71 0.65 -1.37 2.13
CA ALA A 71 0.59 -2.21 0.94
C ALA A 71 -0.64 -3.13 0.94
N GLY A 72 -0.98 -3.73 2.08
CA GLY A 72 -2.17 -4.56 2.23
C GLY A 72 -3.46 -3.77 1.98
N VAL A 73 -3.57 -2.55 2.54
CA VAL A 73 -4.72 -1.66 2.30
C VAL A 73 -4.82 -1.29 0.82
N PHE A 74 -3.70 -0.95 0.17
CA PHE A 74 -3.68 -0.61 -1.25
C PHE A 74 -4.12 -1.79 -2.13
N ILE A 75 -3.63 -3.00 -1.87
CA ILE A 75 -4.05 -4.23 -2.57
C ILE A 75 -5.54 -4.48 -2.37
N ALA A 76 -6.05 -4.33 -1.15
CA ALA A 76 -7.47 -4.48 -0.88
C ALA A 76 -8.31 -3.47 -1.67
N MET A 77 -7.85 -2.23 -1.82
CA MET A 77 -8.53 -1.21 -2.63
C MET A 77 -8.52 -1.52 -4.13
N LEU A 78 -7.45 -2.09 -4.67
CA LEU A 78 -7.44 -2.59 -6.05
C LEU A 78 -8.47 -3.71 -6.25
N GLY A 79 -8.61 -4.60 -5.27
CA GLY A 79 -9.64 -5.64 -5.27
C GLY A 79 -11.06 -5.05 -5.19
N THR A 80 -11.32 -4.11 -4.28
CA THR A 80 -12.67 -3.53 -4.11
C THR A 80 -13.08 -2.68 -5.31
N SER A 81 -12.13 -1.99 -5.96
CA SER A 81 -12.39 -1.28 -7.20
C SER A 81 -12.76 -2.25 -8.33
N ALA A 82 -12.05 -3.37 -8.49
CA ALA A 82 -12.41 -4.40 -9.46
C ALA A 82 -13.80 -5.04 -9.21
N VAL A 83 -14.14 -5.32 -7.93
CA VAL A 83 -15.45 -5.87 -7.57
C VAL A 83 -16.58 -4.87 -7.86
N SER A 84 -16.37 -3.59 -7.52
CA SER A 84 -17.40 -2.56 -7.63
C SER A 84 -17.61 -2.08 -9.07
N SER A 85 -16.55 -1.95 -9.87
CA SER A 85 -16.65 -1.63 -11.29
C SER A 85 -17.11 -2.80 -12.15
N ALA A 86 -17.04 -4.03 -11.62
CA ALA A 86 -17.20 -5.28 -12.38
C ALA A 86 -16.30 -5.34 -13.64
N SER A 87 -15.20 -4.57 -13.65
CA SER A 87 -14.24 -4.50 -14.74
C SER A 87 -12.88 -5.01 -14.28
N CYS A 88 -12.20 -5.74 -15.16
CA CYS A 88 -10.86 -6.26 -14.90
C CYS A 88 -9.75 -5.24 -15.26
N ASP A 89 -10.11 -4.00 -15.59
CA ASP A 89 -9.18 -2.94 -16.04
C ASP A 89 -8.11 -2.62 -14.99
N THR A 90 -8.44 -2.73 -13.70
CA THR A 90 -7.50 -2.50 -12.60
C THR A 90 -6.42 -3.58 -12.49
N PHE A 91 -6.64 -4.77 -13.06
CA PHE A 91 -5.64 -5.84 -13.18
C PHE A 91 -4.87 -5.81 -14.50
N LEU A 92 -5.39 -5.11 -15.50
CA LEU A 92 -4.79 -4.95 -16.81
C LEU A 92 -3.76 -3.81 -16.76
N SER A 93 -2.50 -4.13 -16.45
CA SER A 93 -1.41 -3.16 -16.66
C SER A 93 -1.38 -2.77 -18.14
N SER A 94 -1.35 -1.47 -18.45
CA SER A 94 -1.39 -0.91 -19.82
C SER A 94 -0.29 -1.38 -20.79
N ARG A 95 0.65 -2.22 -20.32
CA ARG A 95 1.69 -2.82 -21.14
C ARG A 95 1.15 -4.02 -21.89
N SER A 96 0.79 -3.76 -23.15
CA SER A 96 0.36 -4.73 -24.15
C SER A 96 -1.01 -5.34 -23.87
N TYR A 97 -2.02 -4.74 -24.52
CA TYR A 97 -3.34 -5.31 -24.76
C TYR A 97 -3.30 -6.77 -25.28
N ARG A 98 -2.14 -7.25 -25.77
CA ARG A 98 -1.93 -8.53 -26.43
C ARG A 98 -1.47 -9.67 -25.51
N SER A 99 -1.01 -9.44 -24.27
CA SER A 99 -0.45 -10.52 -23.41
C SER A 99 -1.36 -11.03 -22.29
N ASN A 100 -2.45 -10.33 -21.95
CA ASN A 100 -3.31 -10.74 -20.83
C ASN A 100 -4.49 -11.62 -21.29
N HIS A 101 -4.18 -12.80 -21.81
CA HIS A 101 -5.18 -13.81 -22.19
C HIS A 101 -6.05 -14.26 -21.00
N VAL A 102 -5.49 -14.30 -19.80
CA VAL A 102 -6.20 -14.71 -18.58
C VAL A 102 -7.24 -13.66 -18.18
N ALA A 103 -6.88 -12.38 -18.18
CA ALA A 103 -7.82 -11.30 -17.86
C ALA A 103 -8.98 -11.23 -18.87
N ARG A 104 -8.69 -11.40 -20.17
CA ARG A 104 -9.72 -11.49 -21.22
C ARG A 104 -10.63 -12.70 -21.08
N PHE A 105 -10.10 -13.86 -20.68
CA PHE A 105 -10.90 -15.07 -20.49
C PHE A 105 -11.86 -14.88 -19.31
N VAL A 106 -11.38 -14.32 -18.20
CA VAL A 106 -12.18 -14.03 -17.00
C VAL A 106 -13.23 -12.94 -17.26
N GLU A 107 -12.87 -11.91 -18.03
CA GLU A 107 -13.80 -10.86 -18.48
C GLU A 107 -14.86 -11.41 -19.45
N SER A 108 -14.46 -12.27 -20.40
CA SER A 108 -15.39 -12.92 -21.35
C SER A 108 -16.36 -13.91 -20.70
N LEU A 109 -16.02 -14.43 -19.52
CA LEU A 109 -16.87 -15.31 -18.72
C LEU A 109 -17.74 -14.54 -17.69
N GLY A 110 -17.60 -13.21 -17.59
CA GLY A 110 -18.35 -12.39 -16.64
C GLY A 110 -17.90 -12.51 -15.18
N TYR A 111 -16.74 -13.12 -14.93
CA TYR A 111 -16.26 -13.43 -13.58
C TYR A 111 -15.33 -12.37 -12.99
N CYS A 112 -15.25 -11.14 -13.50
CA CYS A 112 -14.32 -10.10 -12.99
C CYS A 112 -14.51 -9.77 -11.49
N ARG A 113 -15.66 -10.07 -10.89
CA ARG A 113 -15.90 -9.91 -9.45
C ARG A 113 -15.16 -10.94 -8.59
N GLU A 114 -15.08 -12.19 -9.03
CA GLU A 114 -14.46 -13.29 -8.28
C GLU A 114 -12.97 -13.11 -7.98
N PRO A 115 -12.10 -12.76 -8.95
CA PRO A 115 -10.70 -12.46 -8.66
C PRO A 115 -10.58 -11.19 -7.83
N GLY A 116 -11.51 -10.24 -7.98
CA GLY A 116 -11.61 -9.06 -7.13
C GLY A 116 -11.73 -9.44 -5.65
N TYR A 117 -12.64 -10.35 -5.29
CA TYR A 117 -12.78 -10.85 -3.91
C TYR A 117 -11.51 -11.53 -3.39
N ILE A 118 -10.85 -12.34 -4.22
CA ILE A 118 -9.58 -13.00 -3.85
C ILE A 118 -8.52 -11.95 -3.51
N VAL A 119 -8.40 -10.90 -4.33
CA VAL A 119 -7.44 -9.81 -4.13
C VAL A 119 -7.77 -9.00 -2.88
N VAL A 120 -9.05 -8.74 -2.59
CA VAL A 120 -9.48 -8.13 -1.33
C VAL A 120 -9.03 -8.98 -0.14
N CYS A 121 -9.28 -10.29 -0.17
CA CYS A 121 -8.88 -11.19 0.91
C CYS A 121 -7.36 -11.22 1.12
N ILE A 122 -6.58 -11.24 0.04
CA ILE A 122 -5.12 -11.16 0.11
C ILE A 122 -4.69 -9.82 0.73
N GLY A 123 -5.24 -8.70 0.27
CA GLY A 123 -4.94 -7.37 0.80
C GLY A 123 -5.25 -7.26 2.30
N CYS A 124 -6.42 -7.74 2.74
CA CYS A 124 -6.78 -7.81 4.16
C CYS A 124 -5.83 -8.71 4.96
N GLY A 125 -5.40 -9.85 4.40
CA GLY A 125 -4.43 -10.74 5.04
C GLY A 125 -3.07 -10.07 5.24
N VAL A 126 -2.56 -9.38 4.21
CA VAL A 126 -1.30 -8.62 4.28
C VAL A 126 -1.41 -7.48 5.29
N ALA A 127 -2.52 -6.72 5.26
CA ALA A 127 -2.77 -5.66 6.22
C ALA A 127 -2.79 -6.20 7.66
N PHE A 128 -3.47 -7.34 7.88
CA PHE A 128 -3.53 -7.99 9.19
C PHE A 128 -2.15 -8.42 9.70
N VAL A 129 -1.29 -8.99 8.84
CA VAL A 129 0.08 -9.32 9.20
C VAL A 129 0.85 -8.07 9.60
N GLY A 130 0.73 -6.98 8.83
CA GLY A 130 1.33 -5.68 9.14
C GLY A 130 0.88 -5.15 10.51
N THR A 131 -0.43 -5.07 10.76
CA THR A 131 -1.00 -4.62 12.04
C THR A 131 -0.54 -5.48 13.21
N ARG A 132 -0.55 -6.81 13.05
CA ARG A 132 -0.06 -7.74 14.08
C ARG A 132 1.41 -7.52 14.39
N TRP A 133 2.21 -7.16 13.38
CA TRP A 133 3.63 -6.86 13.57
C TRP A 133 3.82 -5.55 14.33
N VAL A 134 3.09 -4.49 13.97
CA VAL A 134 3.07 -3.23 14.72
C VAL A 134 2.73 -3.47 16.20
N PHE A 135 1.65 -4.20 16.50
CA PHE A 135 1.25 -4.51 17.88
C PHE A 135 2.30 -5.33 18.64
N ARG A 136 3.03 -6.23 17.98
CA ARG A 136 4.10 -6.99 18.61
C ARG A 136 5.29 -6.11 18.98
N ILE A 137 5.64 -5.16 18.11
CA ILE A 137 6.75 -4.24 18.33
C ILE A 137 6.40 -3.26 19.45
N THR A 138 5.21 -2.65 19.42
CA THR A 138 4.77 -1.70 20.46
C THR A 138 4.63 -2.34 21.84
N ARG A 139 4.16 -3.60 21.92
CA ARG A 139 4.11 -4.35 23.19
C ARG A 139 5.48 -4.70 23.76
N ARG A 140 6.54 -4.73 22.95
CA ARG A 140 7.91 -4.95 23.46
C ARG A 140 8.51 -3.69 24.07
N GLN A 141 7.90 -2.52 23.82
CA GLN A 141 8.37 -1.22 24.25
C GLN A 141 7.65 -0.69 25.52
N ALA A 142 6.51 -1.29 25.88
CA ALA A 142 5.75 -1.00 27.10
C ALA A 142 6.14 -1.95 28.23
#